data_AF-A0A9W9ZAL5-F1
#
_entry.id   AF-A0A9W9ZAL5-F1
#
_cell.length_a   1.000
_cell.length_b   1.000
_cell.length_c   1.000
_cell.angle_alpha   90.00
_cell.angle_beta   90.00
_cell.angle_gamma   90.00
#
_symmetry.space_group_name_H-M   'P 1'
#
loop_
_entity.id
_entity.type
_entity.pdbx_description
1 polymer ?
#
loop_
_entity_poly.entity_id
_entity_poly.type
_entity_poly.pdbx_seq_one_letter_code
_entity_poly.pdbx_strand_id
1 'polypeptide(L)'
;MAQAFRFMFIAIALTLHVCHTEVLSDKKQEDEMESFRQILGALSRQVMLQQLFVEERIRSDGDSGVKQVRLGRAGTRNYYADTHGNDKRLLSIHEHANNIRTVGLGEFIAVLNGVEFRTRHNDYRLFMANKTSQDYHATEEIPFPDVPPEVRNKATVDEQIVEMREWFKAWKSQDHTVRDYRKYFKPVLCYLEGVWGTASKDIDEPFESDRHFIDANSWFDLQEKIRFTSYTGRKTI
;
A
#
# COMPACT_ATOMS: atom_id res chain seq x y z
N MET A 1 5.67 83.87 17.93
CA MET A 1 4.87 83.18 16.88
C MET A 1 5.68 82.27 15.96
N ALA A 2 6.92 82.60 15.56
CA ALA A 2 7.69 81.78 14.62
C ALA A 2 8.10 80.36 15.09
N GLN A 3 8.32 80.15 16.40
CA GLN A 3 8.69 78.83 16.93
C GLN A 3 7.51 77.84 16.95
N ALA A 4 6.30 78.30 17.25
CA ALA A 4 5.10 77.44 17.28
C ALA A 4 4.76 76.89 15.88
N PHE A 5 4.92 77.72 14.83
CA PHE A 5 4.75 77.28 13.45
C PHE A 5 5.78 76.22 13.01
N ARG A 6 7.04 76.34 13.47
CA ARG A 6 8.07 75.34 13.16
C ARG A 6 7.78 73.97 13.80
N PHE A 7 7.33 73.94 15.06
CA PHE A 7 6.94 72.69 15.71
C PHE A 7 5.73 72.03 15.05
N MET A 8 4.74 72.83 14.64
CA MET A 8 3.56 72.31 13.94
C MET A 8 3.92 71.72 12.56
N PHE A 9 4.80 72.37 11.80
CA PHE A 9 5.27 71.82 10.51
C PHE A 9 6.09 70.54 10.67
N ILE A 10 6.93 70.44 11.71
CA ILE A 10 7.70 69.23 11.98
C ILE A 10 6.77 68.09 12.41
N ALA A 11 5.77 68.35 13.26
CA ALA A 11 4.80 67.34 13.68
C ALA A 11 3.95 66.82 12.52
N ILE A 12 3.48 67.70 11.63
CA ILE A 12 2.72 67.33 10.42
C ILE A 12 3.60 66.53 9.44
N ALA A 13 4.86 66.94 9.25
CA ALA A 13 5.79 66.19 8.41
C ALA A 13 6.07 64.80 8.98
N LEU A 14 6.21 64.67 10.30
CA LEU A 14 6.44 63.37 10.97
C LEU A 14 5.23 62.45 10.84
N THR A 15 4.01 62.94 11.05
CA THR A 15 2.79 62.13 10.94
C THR A 15 2.49 61.72 9.50
N LEU A 16 2.73 62.61 8.53
CA LEU A 16 2.65 62.28 7.10
C LEU A 16 3.69 61.22 6.72
N HIS A 17 4.92 61.32 7.23
CA HIS A 17 5.97 60.34 6.92
C HIS A 17 5.64 58.97 7.49
N VAL A 18 5.22 58.89 8.77
CA VAL A 18 4.84 57.63 9.42
C VAL A 18 3.63 56.97 8.75
N CYS A 19 2.58 57.73 8.47
CA CYS A 19 1.39 57.21 7.79
C CYS A 19 1.70 56.73 6.36
N HIS A 20 2.56 57.46 5.63
CA HIS A 20 2.97 57.05 4.29
C HIS A 20 3.88 55.82 4.31
N THR A 21 4.72 55.64 5.34
CA THR A 21 5.54 54.44 5.51
C THR A 21 4.73 53.21 5.92
N GLU A 22 3.70 53.37 6.77
CA GLU A 22 2.79 52.28 7.13
C GLU A 22 1.98 51.81 5.91
N VAL A 23 1.38 52.74 5.15
CA VAL A 23 0.62 52.40 3.93
C VAL A 23 1.50 51.77 2.84
N LEU A 24 2.76 52.19 2.70
CA LEU A 24 3.71 51.56 1.79
C LEU A 24 4.16 50.17 2.26
N SER A 25 4.28 49.98 3.57
CA SER A 25 4.58 48.68 4.19
C SER A 25 3.44 47.69 3.96
N ASP A 26 2.19 48.13 4.20
CA ASP A 26 1.00 47.29 4.01
C ASP A 26 0.81 46.88 2.55
N LYS A 27 0.96 47.82 1.60
CA LYS A 27 0.90 47.51 0.17
C LYS A 27 1.98 46.52 -0.27
N LYS A 28 3.21 46.69 0.24
CA LYS A 28 4.30 45.76 -0.06
C LYS A 28 4.02 44.37 0.49
N GLN A 29 3.42 44.27 1.68
CA GLN A 29 3.01 42.99 2.27
C GLN A 29 1.86 42.33 1.50
N GLU A 30 0.89 43.12 1.02
CA GLU A 30 -0.18 42.65 0.14
C GLU A 30 0.37 42.11 -1.19
N ASP A 31 1.28 42.85 -1.84
CA ASP A 31 1.94 42.44 -3.08
C ASP A 31 2.78 41.17 -2.88
N GLU A 32 3.53 41.06 -1.78
CA GLU A 32 4.31 39.86 -1.43
C GLU A 32 3.40 38.65 -1.16
N MET A 33 2.27 38.85 -0.47
CA MET A 33 1.30 37.78 -0.21
C MET A 33 0.58 37.33 -1.49
N GLU A 34 0.28 38.26 -2.40
CA GLU A 34 -0.29 37.94 -3.71
C GLU A 34 0.72 37.13 -4.56
N SER A 35 1.97 37.59 -4.63
CA SER A 35 3.06 36.86 -5.28
C SER A 35 3.23 35.45 -4.70
N PHE A 36 3.22 35.32 -3.37
CA PHE A 36 3.30 34.02 -2.70
C PHE A 36 2.13 33.09 -3.07
N ARG A 37 0.90 33.62 -3.12
CA ARG A 37 -0.29 32.86 -3.55
C ARG A 37 -0.17 32.42 -5.00
N GLN A 38 0.34 33.27 -5.89
CA GLN A 38 0.56 32.93 -7.30
C GLN A 38 1.61 31.82 -7.45
N ILE A 39 2.75 31.95 -6.75
CA ILE A 39 3.80 30.93 -6.74
C ILE A 39 3.28 29.61 -6.18
N LEU A 40 2.57 29.64 -5.05
CA LEU A 40 1.98 28.44 -4.44
C LEU A 40 0.97 27.79 -5.39
N GLY A 41 0.10 28.58 -6.03
CA GLY A 41 -0.85 28.07 -7.02
C GLY A 41 -0.16 27.44 -8.25
N ALA A 42 0.93 28.06 -8.73
CA ALA A 42 1.72 27.51 -9.82
C ALA A 42 2.42 26.20 -9.43
N LEU A 43 3.01 26.15 -8.24
CA LEU A 43 3.64 24.94 -7.69
C LEU A 43 2.62 23.83 -7.48
N SER A 44 1.46 24.11 -6.88
CA SER A 44 0.39 23.11 -6.71
C SER A 44 -0.08 22.56 -8.05
N ARG A 45 -0.26 23.42 -9.06
CA ARG A 45 -0.60 22.98 -10.42
C ARG A 45 0.48 22.10 -11.02
N GLN A 46 1.75 22.49 -10.89
CA GLN A 46 2.87 21.71 -11.40
C GLN A 46 2.94 20.33 -10.74
N VAL A 47 2.76 20.24 -9.42
CA VAL A 47 2.72 18.96 -8.69
C VAL A 47 1.58 18.07 -9.18
N MET A 48 0.37 18.62 -9.35
CA MET A 48 -0.76 17.85 -9.89
C MET A 48 -0.49 17.35 -11.32
N LEU A 49 0.11 18.18 -12.17
CA LEU A 49 0.46 17.80 -13.54
C LEU A 49 1.56 16.72 -13.58
N GLN A 50 2.56 16.81 -12.70
CA GLN A 50 3.59 15.79 -12.57
C GLN A 50 3.00 14.46 -12.10
N GLN A 51 2.11 14.48 -11.10
CA GLN A 51 1.43 13.29 -10.62
C GLN A 51 0.57 12.66 -11.74
N LEU A 52 -0.24 13.47 -12.43
CA LEU A 52 -1.05 13.02 -13.55
C LEU A 52 -0.18 12.42 -14.67
N PHE A 53 0.94 13.06 -15.01
CA PHE A 53 1.86 12.53 -16.02
C PHE A 53 2.43 11.17 -15.64
N VAL A 54 2.82 10.98 -14.37
CA VAL A 54 3.32 9.69 -13.87
C VAL A 54 2.23 8.62 -13.94
N GLU A 55 1.02 8.93 -13.48
CA GLU A 55 -0.10 7.98 -13.52
C GLU A 55 -0.52 7.64 -14.96
N GLU A 56 -0.67 8.63 -15.83
CA GLU A 56 -1.01 8.42 -17.24
C GLU A 56 0.09 7.67 -17.98
N ARG A 57 1.36 7.91 -17.64
CA ARG A 57 2.47 7.09 -18.16
C ARG A 57 2.31 5.64 -17.72
N ILE A 58 2.06 5.38 -16.43
CA ILE A 58 1.87 4.01 -15.92
C ILE A 58 0.65 3.35 -16.57
N ARG A 59 -0.46 4.09 -16.76
CA ARG A 59 -1.67 3.58 -17.46
C ARG A 59 -1.41 3.32 -18.94
N SER A 60 -0.66 4.20 -19.60
CA SER A 60 -0.26 4.07 -21.01
C SER A 60 0.74 2.94 -21.23
N ASP A 61 1.58 2.66 -20.23
CA ASP A 61 2.45 1.48 -20.18
C ASP A 61 1.61 0.18 -20.01
N GLY A 62 0.30 0.28 -19.74
CA GLY A 62 -0.70 -0.78 -19.94
C GLY A 62 -0.84 -1.81 -18.81
N ASP A 63 -0.01 -1.72 -17.76
CA ASP A 63 0.19 -2.84 -16.84
C ASP A 63 -0.35 -2.55 -15.43
N SER A 64 -1.56 -3.05 -15.14
CA SER A 64 -1.93 -3.39 -13.76
C SER A 64 -1.42 -4.78 -13.42
N GLY A 65 -0.88 -4.96 -12.22
CA GLY A 65 -0.29 -6.22 -11.80
C GLY A 65 0.91 -6.04 -10.90
N VAL A 66 1.59 -7.15 -10.60
CA VAL A 66 2.79 -7.12 -9.76
C VAL A 66 4.02 -6.88 -10.62
N LYS A 67 4.67 -5.74 -10.39
CA LYS A 67 5.92 -5.36 -11.05
C LYS A 67 7.11 -6.14 -10.51
N GLN A 68 7.19 -6.22 -9.18
CA GLN A 68 8.40 -6.67 -8.52
C GLN A 68 8.12 -7.22 -7.13
N VAL A 69 8.73 -8.33 -6.78
CA VAL A 69 8.86 -8.85 -5.42
C VAL A 69 10.22 -8.46 -4.85
N ARG A 70 10.41 -8.61 -3.53
CA ARG A 70 11.74 -8.39 -2.93
C ARG A 70 12.81 -9.20 -3.68
N LEU A 71 13.83 -8.49 -4.16
CA LEU A 71 15.01 -9.08 -4.79
C LEU A 71 15.73 -9.97 -3.77
N GLY A 72 15.66 -11.29 -3.99
CA GLY A 72 16.53 -12.27 -3.33
C GLY A 72 17.73 -12.63 -4.21
N ARG A 73 17.55 -12.51 -5.52
CA ARG A 73 18.58 -12.77 -6.53
C ARG A 73 18.65 -11.60 -7.52
N ALA A 74 19.87 -11.25 -7.88
CA ALA A 74 20.17 -10.36 -8.97
C ALA A 74 21.25 -11.00 -9.86
N GLY A 75 21.41 -10.49 -11.07
CA GLY A 75 22.48 -10.91 -11.97
C GLY A 75 23.00 -9.72 -12.75
N THR A 76 23.95 -10.00 -13.66
CA THR A 76 24.53 -8.97 -14.54
C THR A 76 23.56 -8.43 -15.58
N ARG A 77 22.35 -9.00 -15.68
CA ARG A 77 21.31 -8.61 -16.63
C ARG A 77 19.94 -8.65 -15.97
N ASN A 78 19.03 -7.79 -16.43
CA ASN A 78 17.71 -7.59 -15.83
C ASN A 78 16.84 -8.85 -15.80
N TYR A 79 16.95 -9.75 -16.77
CA TYR A 79 16.16 -11.00 -16.79
C TYR A 79 16.61 -12.03 -15.73
N TYR A 80 17.73 -11.79 -15.03
CA TYR A 80 18.16 -12.61 -13.88
C TYR A 80 17.66 -12.05 -12.54
N ALA A 81 16.97 -10.91 -12.56
CA ALA A 81 16.40 -10.31 -11.37
C ALA A 81 14.98 -10.83 -11.13
N ASP A 82 14.63 -11.00 -9.85
CA ASP A 82 13.27 -11.38 -9.46
C ASP A 82 12.27 -10.27 -9.89
N THR A 83 11.17 -10.67 -10.51
CA THR A 83 10.09 -9.76 -10.96
C THR A 83 8.81 -10.10 -10.19
N HIS A 84 7.79 -10.70 -10.80
CA HIS A 84 6.55 -11.13 -10.12
C HIS A 84 6.72 -12.45 -9.35
N GLY A 85 7.84 -13.13 -9.52
CA GLY A 85 8.20 -14.36 -8.81
C GLY A 85 9.71 -14.53 -8.73
N ASN A 86 10.12 -15.52 -7.95
CA ASN A 86 11.48 -16.01 -7.85
C ASN A 86 11.51 -17.53 -8.05
N ASP A 87 12.72 -18.12 -8.05
CA ASP A 87 12.93 -19.56 -8.31
C ASP A 87 12.11 -20.51 -7.41
N LYS A 88 11.58 -20.04 -6.27
CA LYS A 88 10.86 -20.88 -5.30
C LYS A 88 9.40 -20.48 -5.13
N ARG A 89 9.01 -19.25 -5.43
CA ARG A 89 7.78 -18.63 -4.96
C ARG A 89 7.24 -17.61 -5.96
N LEU A 90 5.93 -17.65 -6.18
CA LEU A 90 5.18 -16.59 -6.86
C LEU A 90 4.81 -15.52 -5.83
N LEU A 91 4.96 -14.23 -6.16
CA LEU A 91 4.64 -13.11 -5.27
C LEU A 91 5.31 -13.16 -3.88
N SER A 92 6.42 -13.90 -3.74
CA SER A 92 7.02 -14.20 -2.43
C SER A 92 6.06 -14.85 -1.41
N ILE A 93 4.99 -15.50 -1.88
CA ILE A 93 4.09 -16.29 -1.04
C ILE A 93 4.83 -17.50 -0.50
N HIS A 94 4.69 -17.76 0.80
CA HIS A 94 5.30 -18.89 1.48
C HIS A 94 4.50 -19.35 2.68
N GLU A 95 4.78 -20.58 3.09
CA GLU A 95 4.16 -21.22 4.23
C GLU A 95 4.81 -20.80 5.55
N HIS A 96 3.97 -20.65 6.58
CA HIS A 96 4.40 -20.63 7.99
C HIS A 96 3.76 -21.83 8.69
N ALA A 97 4.33 -23.02 8.47
CA ALA A 97 3.78 -24.27 8.99
C ALA A 97 3.69 -24.33 10.53
N ASN A 98 4.40 -23.45 11.22
CA ASN A 98 4.39 -23.30 12.67
C ASN A 98 3.28 -22.36 13.20
N ASN A 99 2.53 -21.68 12.31
CA ASN A 99 1.48 -20.73 12.69
C ASN A 99 0.13 -21.16 12.11
N ILE A 100 -0.95 -20.92 12.88
CA ILE A 100 -2.29 -21.34 12.47
C ILE A 100 -2.80 -20.48 11.32
N ARG A 101 -3.11 -21.13 10.19
CA ARG A 101 -3.74 -20.51 9.00
C ARG A 101 -2.97 -19.29 8.45
N THR A 102 -1.67 -19.17 8.74
CA THR A 102 -0.86 -18.03 8.32
C THR A 102 -0.19 -18.30 6.98
N VAL A 103 -0.38 -17.38 6.03
CA VAL A 103 0.38 -17.31 4.78
C VAL A 103 1.34 -16.14 4.88
N GLY A 104 2.62 -16.42 4.62
CA GLY A 104 3.62 -15.38 4.51
C GLY A 104 3.58 -14.76 3.13
N LEU A 105 3.41 -13.45 3.05
CA LEU A 105 3.50 -12.70 1.80
C LEU A 105 4.65 -11.71 1.91
N GLY A 106 5.71 -11.98 1.15
CA GLY A 106 6.84 -11.07 1.09
C GLY A 106 6.49 -9.71 0.49
N GLU A 107 7.41 -8.77 0.64
CA GLU A 107 7.31 -7.43 0.08
C GLU A 107 7.15 -7.50 -1.44
N PHE A 108 6.20 -6.74 -1.99
CA PHE A 108 6.00 -6.61 -3.43
C PHE A 108 5.53 -5.20 -3.82
N ILE A 109 5.67 -4.88 -5.09
CA ILE A 109 5.22 -3.65 -5.73
C ILE A 109 4.16 -4.04 -6.74
N ALA A 110 2.95 -3.52 -6.55
CA ALA A 110 1.82 -3.70 -7.46
C ALA A 110 1.35 -2.37 -8.03
N VAL A 111 0.89 -2.39 -9.27
CA VAL A 111 0.19 -1.29 -9.89
C VAL A 111 -1.29 -1.65 -9.95
N LEU A 112 -2.14 -0.82 -9.34
CA LEU A 112 -3.60 -0.94 -9.40
C LEU A 112 -4.16 0.33 -10.03
N ASN A 113 -4.75 0.22 -11.23
CA ASN A 113 -5.36 1.36 -11.95
C ASN A 113 -4.42 2.57 -12.16
N GLY A 114 -3.12 2.30 -12.38
CA GLY A 114 -2.12 3.34 -12.61
C GLY A 114 -1.43 3.87 -11.35
N VAL A 115 -1.85 3.41 -10.17
CA VAL A 115 -1.24 3.79 -8.89
C VAL A 115 -0.33 2.65 -8.41
N GLU A 116 0.91 2.99 -8.10
CA GLU A 116 1.90 2.04 -7.60
C GLU A 116 1.83 1.94 -6.07
N PHE A 117 1.65 0.73 -5.58
CA PHE A 117 1.60 0.37 -4.17
C PHE A 117 2.81 -0.50 -3.84
N ARG A 118 3.56 -0.10 -2.83
CA ARG A 118 4.64 -0.92 -2.26
C ARG A 118 4.20 -1.46 -0.92
N THR A 119 4.24 -2.78 -0.77
CA THR A 119 3.92 -3.45 0.48
C THR A 119 5.17 -3.70 1.31
N ARG A 120 4.99 -3.85 2.62
CA ARG A 120 5.97 -4.50 3.49
C ARG A 120 5.81 -6.02 3.46
N HIS A 121 6.61 -6.72 4.25
CA HIS A 121 6.41 -8.14 4.52
C HIS A 121 5.14 -8.27 5.36
N ASN A 122 4.17 -9.00 4.83
CA ASN A 122 2.86 -9.14 5.40
C ASN A 122 2.60 -10.62 5.62
N ASP A 123 2.72 -11.07 6.86
CA ASP A 123 2.21 -12.38 7.25
C ASP A 123 0.77 -12.16 7.66
N TYR A 124 -0.18 -12.77 6.95
CA TYR A 124 -1.59 -12.65 7.29
C TYR A 124 -2.21 -14.03 7.49
N ARG A 125 -3.14 -14.08 8.44
CA ARG A 125 -4.01 -15.23 8.61
C ARG A 125 -5.09 -15.22 7.53
N LEU A 126 -5.38 -16.39 6.97
CA LEU A 126 -6.43 -16.55 5.97
C LEU A 126 -7.81 -16.54 6.63
N PHE A 127 -8.57 -15.48 6.34
CA PHE A 127 -9.95 -15.32 6.74
C PHE A 127 -10.85 -15.07 5.52
N MET A 128 -12.14 -15.27 5.71
CA MET A 128 -13.17 -14.81 4.77
C MET A 128 -14.05 -13.75 5.42
N ALA A 129 -14.80 -12.99 4.61
CA ALA A 129 -15.81 -12.08 5.13
C ALA A 129 -16.83 -12.86 6.00
N ASN A 130 -17.18 -12.28 7.14
CA ASN A 130 -18.17 -12.87 8.04
C ASN A 130 -19.54 -12.94 7.34
N LYS A 131 -20.22 -14.09 7.42
CA LYS A 131 -21.48 -14.30 6.69
C LYS A 131 -22.71 -13.73 7.40
N THR A 132 -22.59 -13.44 8.69
CA THR A 132 -23.74 -13.07 9.54
C THR A 132 -23.61 -11.68 10.14
N SER A 133 -22.40 -11.24 10.49
CA SER A 133 -22.16 -9.87 10.95
C SER A 133 -22.24 -8.87 9.79
N GLN A 134 -22.74 -7.67 10.10
CA GLN A 134 -22.75 -6.51 9.20
C GLN A 134 -21.69 -5.48 9.61
N ASP A 135 -20.87 -5.80 10.61
CA ASP A 135 -19.85 -4.89 11.09
C ASP A 135 -18.76 -4.71 10.02
N TYR A 136 -18.23 -3.49 9.94
CA TYR A 136 -17.18 -3.16 9.00
C TYR A 136 -15.93 -4.01 9.26
N HIS A 137 -15.37 -4.61 8.20
CA HIS A 137 -14.25 -5.56 8.28
C HIS A 137 -14.49 -6.80 9.16
N ALA A 138 -15.73 -7.19 9.42
CA ALA A 138 -16.01 -8.45 10.11
C ALA A 138 -15.52 -9.64 9.28
N THR A 139 -14.69 -10.49 9.89
CA THR A 139 -14.14 -11.70 9.27
C THR A 139 -14.49 -12.96 10.06
N GLU A 140 -14.46 -14.11 9.40
CA GLU A 140 -14.58 -15.44 10.00
C GLU A 140 -13.55 -16.41 9.40
N GLU A 141 -13.23 -17.49 10.11
CA GLU A 141 -12.28 -18.49 9.61
C GLU A 141 -12.78 -19.17 8.34
N ILE A 142 -11.88 -19.36 7.37
CA ILE A 142 -12.21 -20.12 6.16
C ILE A 142 -12.44 -21.59 6.56
N PRO A 143 -13.64 -22.17 6.30
CA PRO A 143 -13.86 -23.58 6.56
C PRO A 143 -12.98 -24.43 5.64
N PHE A 144 -12.43 -25.52 6.18
CA PHE A 144 -11.70 -26.47 5.36
C PHE A 144 -12.67 -27.14 4.37
N PRO A 145 -12.21 -27.42 3.14
CA PRO A 145 -13.01 -28.20 2.20
C PRO A 145 -13.25 -29.60 2.76
N ASP A 146 -14.43 -30.14 2.47
CA ASP A 146 -14.76 -31.51 2.85
C ASP A 146 -13.82 -32.51 2.19
N VAL A 147 -13.51 -33.59 2.91
CA VAL A 147 -12.74 -34.71 2.36
C VAL A 147 -13.69 -35.63 1.57
N PRO A 148 -13.30 -36.10 0.37
CA PRO A 148 -14.11 -37.05 -0.38
C PRO A 148 -14.50 -38.29 0.45
N PRO A 149 -15.77 -38.74 0.44
CA PRO A 149 -16.21 -39.93 1.17
C PRO A 149 -15.41 -41.18 0.81
N GLU A 150 -14.95 -41.30 -0.44
CA GLU A 150 -14.13 -42.40 -0.93
C GLU A 150 -12.80 -42.50 -0.19
N VAL A 151 -12.27 -41.38 0.31
CA VAL A 151 -11.12 -41.33 1.21
C VAL A 151 -11.59 -41.70 2.61
N ARG A 152 -12.56 -40.98 3.19
CA ARG A 152 -12.97 -41.16 4.59
C ARG A 152 -13.47 -42.58 4.93
N ASN A 153 -14.04 -43.28 3.95
CA ASN A 153 -14.61 -44.61 4.12
C ASN A 153 -13.59 -45.75 4.02
N LYS A 154 -12.30 -45.47 3.76
CA LYS A 154 -11.24 -46.50 3.84
C LYS A 154 -11.05 -46.96 5.29
N ALA A 155 -10.67 -48.22 5.47
CA ALA A 155 -10.63 -48.86 6.79
C ALA A 155 -9.44 -48.39 7.64
N THR A 156 -8.32 -48.02 7.01
CA THR A 156 -7.10 -47.59 7.69
C THR A 156 -6.60 -46.25 7.19
N VAL A 157 -5.86 -45.52 8.04
CA VAL A 157 -5.26 -44.23 7.67
C VAL A 157 -4.30 -44.36 6.47
N ASP A 158 -3.55 -45.46 6.37
CA ASP A 158 -2.66 -45.70 5.24
C ASP A 158 -3.42 -45.80 3.91
N GLU A 159 -4.56 -46.50 3.91
CA GLU A 159 -5.45 -46.56 2.73
C GLU A 159 -6.07 -45.20 2.41
N GLN A 160 -6.41 -44.40 3.43
CA GLN A 160 -6.90 -43.03 3.23
C GLN A 160 -5.82 -42.17 2.56
N ILE A 161 -4.56 -42.27 3.00
CA ILE A 161 -3.43 -41.54 2.41
C ILE A 161 -3.24 -41.96 0.94
N VAL A 162 -3.27 -43.26 0.65
CA VAL A 162 -3.12 -43.77 -0.72
C VAL A 162 -4.25 -43.25 -1.61
N GLU A 163 -5.51 -43.31 -1.14
CA GLU A 163 -6.65 -42.80 -1.90
C GLU A 163 -6.54 -41.29 -2.14
N MET A 164 -6.21 -40.51 -1.09
CA MET A 164 -6.08 -39.05 -1.21
C MET A 164 -4.98 -38.66 -2.21
N ARG A 165 -3.88 -39.41 -2.28
CA ARG A 165 -2.84 -39.21 -3.30
C ARG A 165 -3.38 -39.38 -4.72
N GLU A 166 -4.30 -40.31 -4.94
CA GLU A 166 -4.95 -40.47 -6.25
C GLU A 166 -5.88 -39.30 -6.59
N TRP A 167 -6.56 -38.70 -5.59
CA TRP A 167 -7.31 -37.45 -5.79
C TRP A 167 -6.40 -36.28 -6.19
N PHE A 168 -5.24 -36.14 -5.53
CA PHE A 168 -4.24 -35.13 -5.92
C PHE A 168 -3.66 -35.38 -7.32
N LYS A 169 -3.44 -36.64 -7.70
CA LYS A 169 -3.00 -36.99 -9.06
C LYS A 169 -4.05 -36.62 -10.10
N ALA A 170 -5.32 -36.94 -9.85
CA ALA A 170 -6.45 -36.58 -10.71
C ALA A 170 -6.55 -35.06 -10.91
N TRP A 171 -6.42 -34.28 -9.83
CA TRP A 171 -6.35 -32.82 -9.92
C TRP A 171 -5.14 -32.34 -10.73
N LYS A 172 -3.95 -32.89 -10.47
CA LYS A 172 -2.73 -32.53 -11.19
C LYS A 172 -2.82 -32.83 -12.69
N SER A 173 -3.36 -33.98 -13.08
CA SER A 173 -3.54 -34.37 -14.48
C SER A 173 -4.79 -33.78 -15.14
N GLN A 174 -5.60 -33.05 -14.37
CA GLN A 174 -6.89 -32.52 -14.77
C GLN A 174 -7.90 -33.61 -15.24
N ASP A 175 -7.67 -34.87 -14.85
CA ASP A 175 -8.53 -36.00 -15.19
C ASP A 175 -9.57 -36.22 -14.09
N HIS A 176 -10.84 -35.99 -14.41
CA HIS A 176 -11.96 -36.08 -13.49
C HIS A 176 -12.88 -37.28 -13.77
N THR A 177 -12.44 -38.23 -14.62
CA THR A 177 -13.26 -39.38 -15.03
C THR A 177 -13.48 -40.38 -13.88
N VAL A 178 -12.44 -40.65 -13.10
CA VAL A 178 -12.47 -41.61 -11.99
C VAL A 178 -12.67 -40.93 -10.65
N ARG A 179 -12.05 -39.76 -10.45
CA ARG A 179 -12.11 -38.97 -9.22
C ARG A 179 -12.47 -37.54 -9.56
N ASP A 180 -13.76 -37.20 -9.45
CA ASP A 180 -14.23 -35.86 -9.77
C ASP A 180 -13.83 -34.85 -8.69
N TYR A 181 -12.57 -34.43 -8.74
CA TYR A 181 -11.95 -33.52 -7.77
C TYR A 181 -12.63 -32.14 -7.73
N ARG A 182 -13.38 -31.74 -8.77
CA ARG A 182 -13.94 -30.39 -8.90
C ARG A 182 -14.89 -30.01 -7.76
N LYS A 183 -15.50 -31.00 -7.11
CA LYS A 183 -16.39 -30.81 -5.96
C LYS A 183 -15.64 -30.38 -4.69
N TYR A 184 -14.39 -30.84 -4.53
CA TYR A 184 -13.61 -30.69 -3.31
C TYR A 184 -12.43 -29.72 -3.49
N PHE A 185 -11.84 -29.68 -4.68
CA PHE A 185 -10.68 -28.85 -5.05
C PHE A 185 -11.19 -27.66 -5.86
N LYS A 186 -11.76 -26.68 -5.15
CA LYS A 186 -12.35 -25.51 -5.79
C LYS A 186 -11.25 -24.59 -6.32
N PRO A 187 -11.29 -24.16 -7.59
CA PRO A 187 -10.42 -23.09 -8.05
C PRO A 187 -10.81 -21.80 -7.32
N VAL A 188 -9.82 -21.14 -6.70
CA VAL A 188 -10.01 -19.86 -6.03
C VAL A 188 -9.36 -18.79 -6.88
N LEU A 189 -10.14 -17.78 -7.28
CA LEU A 189 -9.60 -16.59 -7.90
C LEU A 189 -8.90 -15.77 -6.83
N CYS A 190 -7.60 -15.56 -7.00
CA CYS A 190 -6.83 -14.64 -6.17
C CYS A 190 -6.76 -13.29 -6.88
N TYR A 191 -7.21 -12.24 -6.21
CA TYR A 191 -7.09 -10.86 -6.68
C TYR A 191 -6.52 -9.98 -5.57
N LEU A 192 -5.85 -8.90 -5.97
CA LEU A 192 -5.42 -7.85 -5.07
C LEU A 192 -6.41 -6.70 -5.19
N GLU A 193 -6.94 -6.25 -4.06
CA GLU A 193 -7.82 -5.10 -3.98
C GLU A 193 -7.11 -3.96 -3.25
N GLY A 194 -7.23 -2.75 -3.79
CA GLY A 194 -6.75 -1.53 -3.16
C GLY A 194 -7.94 -0.61 -2.90
N VAL A 195 -8.01 -0.06 -1.68
CA VAL A 195 -9.06 0.87 -1.27
C VAL A 195 -8.42 2.16 -0.78
N TRP A 196 -9.07 3.29 -1.10
CA TRP A 196 -8.71 4.58 -0.51
C TRP A 196 -9.34 4.67 0.88
N GLY A 197 -8.51 4.79 1.92
CA GLY A 197 -8.96 5.00 3.28
C GLY A 197 -9.42 6.44 3.53
N THR A 198 -10.07 6.66 4.67
CA THR A 198 -10.31 8.02 5.18
C THR A 198 -8.98 8.66 5.60
N ALA A 199 -8.90 9.98 5.48
CA ALA A 199 -7.72 10.74 5.90
C ALA A 199 -7.62 10.76 7.44
N SER A 200 -7.14 9.67 8.04
CA SER A 200 -6.74 9.63 9.44
C SER A 200 -5.36 10.26 9.58
N LYS A 201 -5.09 10.91 10.71
CA LYS A 201 -3.74 11.37 11.04
C LYS A 201 -2.87 10.20 11.53
N ASP A 202 -3.47 9.38 12.37
CA ASP A 202 -2.85 8.25 13.02
C ASP A 202 -3.04 6.98 12.19
N ILE A 203 -2.14 6.02 12.36
CA ILE A 203 -2.23 4.70 11.74
C ILE A 203 -2.58 3.69 12.82
N ASP A 204 -3.66 2.96 12.58
CA ASP A 204 -3.99 1.75 13.33
C ASP A 204 -3.56 0.51 12.53
N GLU A 205 -3.26 -0.58 13.24
CA GLU A 205 -2.96 -1.86 12.60
C GLU A 205 -4.21 -2.37 11.86
N PRO A 206 -4.16 -2.56 10.52
CA PRO A 206 -5.36 -2.87 9.75
C PRO A 206 -5.82 -4.33 9.88
N PHE A 207 -4.94 -5.23 10.33
CA PHE A 207 -5.26 -6.64 10.52
C PHE A 207 -4.39 -7.27 11.62
N GLU A 208 -4.90 -8.31 12.27
CA GLU A 208 -4.13 -9.07 13.25
C GLU A 208 -2.98 -9.82 12.57
N SER A 209 -1.77 -9.60 13.05
CA SER A 209 -0.56 -10.30 12.61
C SER A 209 0.30 -10.64 13.83
N ASP A 210 0.71 -11.90 13.93
CA ASP A 210 1.48 -12.40 15.08
C ASP A 210 2.96 -11.96 15.05
N ARG A 211 3.42 -11.37 13.92
CA ARG A 211 4.85 -11.23 13.62
C ARG A 211 5.26 -9.87 13.07
N HIS A 212 4.33 -9.20 12.40
CA HIS A 212 4.57 -7.94 11.72
C HIS A 212 3.59 -6.91 12.23
N PHE A 213 4.13 -5.85 12.83
CA PHE A 213 3.38 -4.71 13.32
C PHE A 213 3.84 -3.44 12.62
N ILE A 214 2.95 -2.48 12.45
CA ILE A 214 3.29 -1.15 11.97
C ILE A 214 4.07 -0.46 13.10
N ASP A 215 5.37 -0.28 12.87
CA ASP A 215 6.21 0.56 13.71
C ASP A 215 6.10 2.01 13.24
N ALA A 216 4.93 2.62 13.40
CA ALA A 216 4.70 4.03 13.12
C ALA A 216 3.42 4.51 13.80
N ASN A 217 3.43 5.71 14.35
CA ASN A 217 2.24 6.29 15.02
C ASN A 217 1.36 7.11 14.07
N SER A 218 1.89 7.51 12.90
CA SER A 218 1.18 8.35 11.93
C SER A 218 1.63 8.05 10.51
N TRP A 219 0.82 8.44 9.53
CA TRP A 219 1.16 8.30 8.11
C TRP A 219 2.46 9.00 7.72
N PHE A 220 2.71 10.16 8.32
CA PHE A 220 3.93 10.90 8.08
C PHE A 220 5.16 10.15 8.61
N ASP A 221 5.10 9.64 9.85
CA ASP A 221 6.19 8.83 10.43
C ASP A 221 6.46 7.57 9.58
N LEU A 222 5.41 6.87 9.18
CA LEU A 222 5.53 5.71 8.30
C LEU A 222 6.22 6.09 6.97
N GLN A 223 5.83 7.20 6.36
CA GLN A 223 6.45 7.69 5.13
C GLN A 223 7.94 7.99 5.32
N GLU A 224 8.32 8.69 6.40
CA GLU A 224 9.72 8.98 6.71
C GLU A 224 10.55 7.69 6.85
N LYS A 225 10.03 6.71 7.59
CA LYS A 225 10.70 5.42 7.78
C LYS A 225 10.85 4.65 6.46
N ILE A 226 9.82 4.68 5.60
CA ILE A 226 9.87 4.06 4.26
C ILE A 226 10.90 4.76 3.38
N ARG A 227 10.98 6.10 3.39
CA ARG A 227 11.99 6.85 2.64
C ARG A 227 13.40 6.49 3.10
N PHE A 228 13.64 6.48 4.41
CA PHE A 228 14.94 6.12 4.97
C PHE A 228 15.37 4.70 4.58
N THR A 229 14.50 3.71 4.75
CA THR A 229 14.81 2.31 4.40
C THR A 229 15.01 2.13 2.89
N SER A 230 14.25 2.86 2.06
CA SER A 230 14.42 2.85 0.61
C SER A 230 15.76 3.45 0.17
N TYR A 231 16.21 4.53 0.80
CA TYR A 231 17.50 5.17 0.49
C TYR A 231 18.70 4.39 1.01
N THR A 232 18.55 3.71 2.14
CA THR A 232 19.65 2.98 2.78
C THR A 232 19.70 1.50 2.42
N GLY A 233 18.67 0.98 1.74
CA GLY A 233 18.54 -0.44 1.39
C GLY A 233 18.36 -1.35 2.62
N ARG A 234 17.97 -0.80 3.78
CA ARG A 234 17.77 -1.57 5.02
C ARG A 234 16.35 -2.11 5.12
N LYS A 235 16.19 -3.26 5.77
CA LYS A 235 14.88 -3.90 6.02
C LYS A 235 14.08 -3.18 7.11
N THR A 236 14.76 -2.71 8.15
CA THR A 236 14.18 -2.00 9.30
C THR A 236 15.14 -0.91 9.75
N ILE A 237 14.62 0.08 10.48
CA ILE A 237 15.42 1.06 11.23
C ILE A 237 16.05 0.36 12.43
#